data_AF-A0A810MS99-F1
#
_entry.id   AF-A0A810MS99-F1
#
_cell.length_a   1.000
_cell.length_b   1.000
_cell.length_c   1.000
_cell.angle_alpha   90.00
_cell.angle_beta   90.00
_cell.angle_gamma   90.00
#
_symmetry.space_group_name_H-M   'P 1'
#
loop_
_entity.id
_entity.type
_entity.pdbx_description
1 polymer ?
#
loop_
_entity_poly.entity_id
_entity_poly.type
_entity_poly.pdbx_seq_one_letter_code
_entity_poly.pdbx_strand_id
1 'polypeptide(L)'
;MRGRWAADAVGLLAGYALDAWLGDPRRLHPVAGFGQAAAALERRLHPADRAARARSAPARPTADRAGPGPDRSAPGPAAAGSSGAPVRPGPDGRRGERAAGAVFTAVAVGAPVLAGVAAAALTRRHPVARVAVVAAGTWAVLGGRTLRAEAGAMNRALRGGDLPAARQRLSHLCGRDPARLDEAELARATVESVAENTSDAVVAPLFWGAVAGLPGLLGYRAVNTLDAMVGHRSPRYERFGTPAARLDDVANLLPSRLTGLLGVAAAPVVHGDRADAWRVWRRDRDDHPSPNAGQCEAAFAGALGVRLGGRNVYFGRSEVRPFLGDGPRPEARHIRRAANLSRTIGLAALAGAAVVAAVRAAAVGGAGRWVRFRPGTADRRALGGAAASGGTGMGRGHRAATGGGG
;
A
#
# COMPACT_ATOMS: atom_id res chain seq x y z
N MET A 1 25.14 -1.05 6.49
CA MET A 1 23.69 -0.97 6.83
C MET A 1 23.21 0.45 7.12
N ARG A 2 23.95 1.34 7.82
CA ARG A 2 23.49 2.74 8.04
C ARG A 2 23.16 3.52 6.75
N GLY A 3 24.04 3.44 5.74
CA GLY A 3 23.85 4.16 4.47
C GLY A 3 22.61 3.72 3.67
N ARG A 4 22.05 2.53 3.95
CA ARG A 4 20.87 2.04 3.23
C ARG A 4 19.61 2.82 3.60
N TRP A 5 19.43 3.09 4.89
CA TRP A 5 18.23 3.75 5.40
C TRP A 5 18.24 5.25 5.14
N ALA A 6 19.43 5.87 5.17
CA ALA A 6 19.60 7.26 4.74
C ALA A 6 19.28 7.42 3.24
N ALA A 7 19.78 6.51 2.38
CA ALA A 7 19.44 6.52 0.96
C ALA A 7 17.94 6.28 0.71
N ASP A 8 17.29 5.40 1.48
CA ASP A 8 15.84 5.18 1.37
C ASP A 8 15.05 6.45 1.76
N ALA A 9 15.45 7.14 2.83
CA ALA A 9 14.82 8.39 3.24
C ALA A 9 14.92 9.47 2.14
N VAL A 10 16.12 9.66 1.58
CA VAL A 10 16.33 10.60 0.46
C VAL A 10 15.54 10.17 -0.77
N GLY A 11 15.50 8.87 -1.07
CA GLY A 11 14.70 8.32 -2.17
C GLY A 11 13.20 8.58 -2.01
N LEU A 12 12.65 8.37 -0.80
CA LEU A 12 11.24 8.67 -0.51
C LEU A 12 10.93 10.16 -0.71
N LEU A 13 11.78 11.05 -0.20
CA LEU A 13 11.65 12.50 -0.38
C LEU A 13 11.72 12.91 -1.85
N ALA A 14 12.70 12.40 -2.59
CA ALA A 14 12.87 12.67 -4.01
C ALA A 14 11.70 12.14 -4.85
N GLY A 15 11.24 10.92 -4.58
CA GLY A 15 10.10 10.32 -5.28
C GLY A 15 8.78 11.06 -5.01
N TYR A 16 8.56 11.52 -3.78
CA TYR A 16 7.42 12.37 -3.47
C TYR A 16 7.50 13.72 -4.18
N ALA A 17 8.70 14.33 -4.24
CA ALA A 17 8.91 15.57 -5.00
C ALA A 17 8.64 15.37 -6.50
N LEU A 18 9.05 14.22 -7.06
CA LEU A 18 8.75 13.85 -8.45
C LEU A 18 7.23 13.69 -8.67
N ASP A 19 6.49 13.02 -7.78
CA ASP A 19 5.01 12.98 -7.85
C ASP A 19 4.44 14.39 -7.82
N ALA A 20 4.88 15.23 -6.86
CA ALA A 20 4.37 16.59 -6.73
C ALA A 20 4.65 17.47 -7.96
N TRP A 21 5.73 17.22 -8.69
CA TRP A 21 6.11 18.00 -9.86
C TRP A 21 5.50 17.45 -11.16
N LEU A 22 5.70 16.16 -11.42
CA LEU A 22 5.35 15.50 -12.69
C LEU A 22 3.95 14.87 -12.66
N GLY A 23 3.51 14.38 -11.51
CA GLY A 23 2.37 13.48 -11.37
C GLY A 23 2.59 12.14 -12.08
N ASP A 24 1.49 11.50 -12.46
CA ASP A 24 1.53 10.23 -13.20
C ASP A 24 2.13 10.40 -14.61
N PRO A 25 2.99 9.47 -15.05
CA PRO A 25 3.54 9.52 -16.40
C PRO A 25 2.44 9.31 -17.46
N ARG A 26 2.43 10.17 -18.48
CA ARG A 26 1.45 10.13 -19.59
C ARG A 26 1.59 8.90 -20.49
N ARG A 27 2.78 8.28 -20.54
CA ARG A 27 3.10 7.10 -21.35
C ARG A 27 3.87 6.11 -20.48
N LEU A 28 3.75 4.82 -20.77
CA LEU A 28 4.45 3.74 -20.03
C LEU A 28 4.18 3.77 -18.52
N HIS A 29 2.93 4.03 -18.14
CA HIS A 29 2.56 4.13 -16.73
C HIS A 29 2.78 2.79 -16.00
N PRO A 30 3.67 2.71 -14.99
CA PRO A 30 4.05 1.44 -14.37
C PRO A 30 2.86 0.66 -13.82
N VAL A 31 1.95 1.36 -13.13
CA VAL A 31 0.70 0.78 -12.61
C VAL A 31 -0.22 0.27 -13.72
N ALA A 32 -0.35 1.00 -14.84
CA ALA A 32 -1.16 0.55 -15.98
C ALA A 32 -0.55 -0.68 -16.66
N GLY A 33 0.78 -0.72 -16.82
CA GLY A 33 1.49 -1.88 -17.33
C GLY A 33 1.33 -3.10 -16.44
N PHE A 34 1.44 -2.91 -15.11
CA PHE A 34 1.11 -3.94 -14.12
C PHE A 34 -0.34 -4.41 -14.27
N GLY A 35 -1.31 -3.50 -14.37
CA GLY A 35 -2.71 -3.82 -14.54
C GLY A 35 -2.99 -4.65 -15.81
N GLN A 36 -2.32 -4.35 -16.93
CA GLN A 36 -2.43 -5.16 -18.15
C GLN A 36 -1.87 -6.57 -17.97
N ALA A 37 -0.71 -6.70 -17.32
CA ALA A 37 -0.11 -8.01 -17.03
C ALA A 37 -0.97 -8.82 -16.05
N ALA A 38 -1.49 -8.18 -15.00
CA ALA A 38 -2.42 -8.77 -14.05
C ALA A 38 -3.73 -9.18 -14.75
N ALA A 39 -4.29 -8.38 -15.64
CA ALA A 39 -5.48 -8.76 -16.40
C ALA A 39 -5.23 -9.96 -17.32
N ALA A 40 -4.05 -10.05 -17.93
CA ALA A 40 -3.66 -11.23 -18.72
C ALA A 40 -3.53 -12.48 -17.85
N LEU A 41 -2.96 -12.36 -16.64
CA LEU A 41 -2.87 -13.45 -15.67
C LEU A 41 -4.24 -13.85 -15.13
N GLU A 42 -5.11 -12.89 -14.85
CA GLU A 42 -6.50 -13.10 -14.42
C GLU A 42 -7.24 -13.93 -15.45
N ARG A 43 -7.21 -13.55 -16.74
CA ARG A 43 -7.85 -14.33 -17.81
C ARG A 43 -7.31 -15.76 -17.89
N ARG A 44 -6.04 -16.00 -17.58
CA ARG A 44 -5.43 -17.34 -17.55
C ARG A 44 -5.89 -18.17 -16.36
N LEU A 45 -6.09 -17.54 -15.20
CA LEU A 45 -6.43 -18.20 -13.95
C LEU A 45 -7.93 -18.23 -13.65
N HIS A 46 -8.76 -17.39 -14.27
CA HIS A 46 -10.18 -17.36 -13.99
C HIS A 46 -10.86 -18.67 -14.45
N PRO A 47 -11.61 -19.39 -13.59
CA PRO A 47 -12.15 -20.71 -13.94
C PRO A 47 -13.08 -20.71 -15.16
N ALA A 48 -13.92 -19.69 -15.32
CA ALA A 48 -14.80 -19.57 -16.49
C ALA A 48 -14.01 -19.50 -17.81
N ASP A 49 -12.89 -18.75 -17.81
CA ASP A 49 -12.06 -18.56 -18.99
C ASP A 49 -11.20 -19.80 -19.27
N ARG A 50 -10.74 -20.50 -18.20
CA ARG A 50 -10.08 -21.81 -18.35
C ARG A 50 -11.01 -22.84 -18.97
N ALA A 51 -12.25 -22.90 -18.51
CA ALA A 51 -13.25 -23.82 -19.06
C ALA A 51 -13.59 -23.48 -20.52
N ALA A 52 -13.69 -22.19 -20.86
CA ALA A 52 -13.87 -21.76 -22.25
C ALA A 52 -12.70 -22.21 -23.14
N ARG A 53 -11.45 -22.00 -22.70
CA ARG A 53 -10.26 -22.46 -23.45
C ARG A 53 -10.20 -23.98 -23.61
N ALA A 54 -10.58 -24.74 -22.58
CA ALA A 54 -10.62 -26.20 -22.66
C ALA A 54 -11.64 -26.69 -23.70
N ARG A 55 -12.79 -26.01 -23.84
CA ARG A 55 -13.79 -26.30 -24.87
C ARG A 55 -13.36 -25.88 -26.27
N SER A 56 -12.54 -24.84 -26.39
CA SER A 56 -12.00 -24.35 -27.67
C SER A 56 -10.71 -25.05 -28.11
N ALA A 57 -10.15 -25.95 -27.28
CA ALA A 57 -8.96 -26.70 -27.65
C ALA A 57 -9.33 -27.71 -28.75
N PRO A 58 -8.57 -27.78 -29.86
CA PRO A 58 -8.84 -28.76 -30.91
C PRO A 58 -8.80 -30.16 -30.30
N ALA A 59 -9.79 -30.99 -30.67
CA ALA A 59 -9.80 -32.38 -30.25
C ALA A 59 -8.44 -32.99 -30.58
N ARG A 60 -7.78 -33.57 -29.57
CA ARG A 60 -6.56 -34.35 -29.81
C ARG A 60 -6.93 -35.41 -30.85
N PRO A 61 -6.14 -35.59 -31.93
CA PRO A 61 -6.37 -36.70 -32.84
C PRO A 61 -6.28 -37.97 -31.99
N THR A 62 -7.43 -38.62 -31.79
CA THR A 62 -7.49 -39.94 -31.20
C THR A 62 -6.86 -40.87 -32.24
N ALA A 63 -5.56 -41.12 -32.07
CA ALA A 63 -4.93 -42.23 -32.73
C ALA A 63 -5.66 -43.50 -32.27
N ASP A 64 -6.18 -44.20 -33.26
CA ASP A 64 -6.45 -45.64 -33.24
C ASP A 64 -7.68 -46.13 -32.47
N ARG A 65 -8.79 -46.24 -33.21
CA ARG A 65 -9.65 -47.45 -33.15
C ARG A 65 -10.22 -47.72 -34.55
N ALA A 66 -9.49 -48.54 -35.31
CA ALA A 66 -10.09 -49.38 -36.33
C ALA A 66 -11.03 -50.41 -35.68
N GLY A 67 -12.27 -50.51 -36.15
CA GLY A 67 -13.22 -51.56 -35.75
C GLY A 67 -14.63 -51.29 -36.27
N PRO A 68 -15.34 -52.31 -36.79
CA PRO A 68 -16.30 -52.16 -37.89
C PRO A 68 -17.72 -51.74 -37.46
N GLY A 69 -18.48 -51.16 -38.39
CA GLY A 69 -19.93 -50.94 -38.26
C GLY A 69 -20.70 -52.25 -38.02
N PRO A 70 -21.96 -52.23 -37.54
CA PRO A 70 -23.14 -51.60 -38.20
C PRO A 70 -23.99 -50.82 -37.15
N ASP A 71 -25.21 -50.30 -37.30
CA ASP A 71 -26.37 -50.56 -38.16
C ASP A 71 -27.26 -49.29 -38.12
N ARG A 72 -28.01 -49.05 -39.20
CA ARG A 72 -28.95 -47.92 -39.36
C ARG A 72 -30.34 -48.39 -38.94
N SER A 73 -30.86 -47.94 -37.80
CA SER A 73 -32.32 -47.77 -37.58
C SER A 73 -32.65 -47.38 -36.13
N ALA A 74 -33.00 -46.10 -35.89
CA ALA A 74 -34.01 -45.67 -34.91
C ALA A 74 -34.13 -44.13 -34.88
N PRO A 75 -35.33 -43.57 -34.63
CA PRO A 75 -35.65 -42.17 -34.88
C PRO A 75 -35.15 -41.23 -33.79
N GLY A 76 -34.78 -40.01 -34.20
CA GLY A 76 -34.23 -38.99 -33.32
C GLY A 76 -35.24 -38.42 -32.32
N PRO A 77 -34.82 -38.12 -31.07
CA PRO A 77 -35.61 -37.31 -30.19
C PRO A 77 -35.30 -35.82 -30.40
N ALA A 78 -36.38 -35.06 -30.32
CA ALA A 78 -36.55 -33.63 -30.41
C ALA A 78 -35.43 -32.77 -29.79
N ALA A 79 -35.18 -31.64 -30.47
CA ALA A 79 -34.47 -30.49 -29.95
C ALA A 79 -35.13 -29.96 -28.67
N ALA A 80 -34.58 -30.33 -27.52
CA ALA A 80 -34.85 -29.66 -26.26
C ALA A 80 -34.03 -28.37 -26.23
N GLY A 81 -34.71 -27.24 -26.44
CA GLY A 81 -34.15 -25.91 -26.20
C GLY A 81 -33.78 -25.79 -24.72
N SER A 82 -32.47 -25.80 -24.44
CA SER A 82 -31.98 -25.45 -23.11
C SER A 82 -31.89 -23.92 -23.02
N SER A 83 -32.93 -23.32 -22.47
CA SER A 83 -32.82 -22.02 -21.82
C SER A 83 -31.89 -22.20 -20.62
N GLY A 84 -30.59 -22.04 -20.87
CA GLY A 84 -29.54 -22.17 -19.86
C GLY A 84 -29.63 -21.06 -18.82
N ALA A 85 -30.45 -21.26 -17.80
CA ALA A 85 -30.26 -20.58 -16.53
C ALA A 85 -28.83 -20.90 -16.04
N PRO A 86 -28.05 -19.92 -15.55
CA PRO A 86 -26.67 -20.18 -15.13
C PRO A 86 -26.67 -21.20 -13.99
N VAL A 87 -26.19 -22.40 -14.29
CA VAL A 87 -25.97 -23.47 -13.31
C VAL A 87 -25.10 -22.90 -12.21
N ARG A 88 -25.67 -22.71 -11.02
CA ARG A 88 -24.91 -22.26 -9.85
C ARG A 88 -23.86 -23.33 -9.55
N PRO A 89 -22.56 -23.00 -9.52
CA PRO A 89 -21.54 -24.01 -9.28
C PRO A 89 -21.75 -24.67 -7.91
N GLY A 90 -21.59 -26.00 -7.90
CA GLY A 90 -21.58 -26.81 -6.68
C GLY A 90 -20.47 -26.35 -5.70
N PRO A 91 -20.50 -26.82 -4.45
CA PRO A 91 -19.57 -26.40 -3.39
C PRO A 91 -18.08 -26.51 -3.79
N ASP A 92 -17.72 -27.50 -4.62
CA ASP A 92 -16.35 -27.70 -5.11
C ASP A 92 -15.91 -26.63 -6.13
N GLY A 93 -16.81 -26.20 -7.01
CA GLY A 93 -16.57 -25.07 -7.92
C GLY A 93 -16.35 -23.75 -7.17
N ARG A 94 -17.04 -23.57 -6.03
CA ARG A 94 -16.89 -22.37 -5.18
C ARG A 94 -15.54 -22.32 -4.46
N ARG A 95 -15.01 -23.47 -4.01
CA ARG A 95 -13.66 -23.55 -3.42
C ARG A 95 -12.59 -23.33 -4.48
N GLY A 96 -12.77 -23.88 -5.68
CA GLY A 96 -11.83 -23.73 -6.80
C GLY A 96 -11.64 -22.27 -7.25
N GLU A 97 -12.71 -21.47 -7.30
CA GLU A 97 -12.62 -20.04 -7.66
C GLU A 97 -11.82 -19.21 -6.65
N ARG A 98 -12.03 -19.43 -5.34
CA ARG A 98 -11.27 -18.74 -4.29
C ARG A 98 -9.79 -19.14 -4.31
N ALA A 99 -9.49 -20.42 -4.51
CA ALA A 99 -8.10 -20.89 -4.63
C ALA A 99 -7.40 -20.30 -5.85
N ALA A 100 -8.09 -20.23 -7.00
CA ALA A 100 -7.58 -19.57 -8.19
C ALA A 100 -7.29 -18.07 -7.95
N GLY A 101 -8.18 -17.39 -7.24
CA GLY A 101 -7.99 -16.00 -6.81
C GLY A 101 -6.79 -15.81 -5.88
N ALA A 102 -6.55 -16.76 -4.97
CA ALA A 102 -5.42 -16.73 -4.05
C ALA A 102 -4.09 -16.90 -4.80
N VAL A 103 -4.02 -17.86 -5.73
CA VAL A 103 -2.85 -18.05 -6.61
C VAL A 103 -2.62 -16.81 -7.47
N PHE A 104 -3.67 -16.25 -8.06
CA PHE A 104 -3.60 -15.00 -8.82
C PHE A 104 -3.00 -13.87 -8.00
N THR A 105 -3.54 -13.63 -6.80
CA THR A 105 -3.08 -12.58 -5.89
C THR A 105 -1.62 -12.80 -5.49
N ALA A 106 -1.25 -14.03 -5.10
CA ALA A 106 0.11 -14.36 -4.68
C ALA A 106 1.14 -14.13 -5.79
N VAL A 107 0.84 -14.55 -7.03
CA VAL A 107 1.75 -14.37 -8.18
C VAL A 107 1.85 -12.90 -8.56
N ALA A 108 0.71 -12.21 -8.67
CA ALA A 108 0.67 -10.82 -9.11
C ALA A 108 1.32 -9.87 -8.08
N VAL A 109 1.16 -10.10 -6.78
CA VAL A 109 1.84 -9.30 -5.74
C VAL A 109 3.30 -9.75 -5.55
N GLY A 110 3.56 -11.05 -5.64
CA GLY A 110 4.90 -11.62 -5.43
C GLY A 110 5.93 -11.08 -6.42
N ALA A 111 5.57 -10.91 -7.69
CA ALA A 111 6.50 -10.42 -8.71
C ALA A 111 7.05 -9.01 -8.42
N PRO A 112 6.24 -7.96 -8.17
CA PRO A 112 6.71 -6.65 -7.75
C PRO A 112 7.51 -6.65 -6.44
N VAL A 113 7.11 -7.47 -5.46
CA VAL A 113 7.84 -7.62 -4.19
C VAL A 113 9.24 -8.18 -4.44
N LEU A 114 9.35 -9.27 -5.20
CA LEU A 114 10.63 -9.88 -5.56
C LEU A 114 11.51 -8.93 -6.38
N ALA A 115 10.93 -8.19 -7.32
CA ALA A 115 11.65 -7.14 -8.05
C ALA A 115 12.20 -6.06 -7.12
N GLY A 116 11.40 -5.61 -6.14
CA GLY A 116 11.83 -4.67 -5.11
C GLY A 116 12.96 -5.21 -4.23
N VAL A 117 12.89 -6.50 -3.85
CA VAL A 117 13.95 -7.18 -3.08
C VAL A 117 15.23 -7.26 -3.90
N ALA A 118 15.15 -7.70 -5.14
CA ALA A 118 16.29 -7.79 -6.05
C ALA A 118 16.95 -6.43 -6.27
N ALA A 119 16.17 -5.39 -6.58
CA ALA A 119 16.67 -4.04 -6.79
C ALA A 119 17.30 -3.45 -5.52
N ALA A 120 16.70 -3.70 -4.35
CA ALA A 120 17.28 -3.30 -3.06
C ALA A 120 18.60 -4.04 -2.75
N ALA A 121 18.73 -5.31 -3.15
CA ALA A 121 19.94 -6.11 -2.98
C ALA A 121 21.06 -5.65 -3.94
N LEU A 122 20.74 -5.40 -5.21
CA LEU A 122 21.69 -4.96 -6.24
C LEU A 122 22.25 -3.56 -5.94
N THR A 123 21.44 -2.66 -5.38
CA THR A 123 21.85 -1.29 -5.06
C THR A 123 22.48 -1.13 -3.67
N ARG A 124 22.63 -2.21 -2.89
CA ARG A 124 23.05 -2.14 -1.47
C ARG A 124 24.41 -1.48 -1.22
N ARG A 125 25.32 -1.51 -2.21
CA ARG A 125 26.67 -0.91 -2.15
C ARG A 125 26.78 0.42 -2.90
N HIS A 126 25.72 0.83 -3.62
CA HIS A 126 25.71 2.00 -4.48
C HIS A 126 24.65 2.99 -4.00
N PRO A 127 24.99 3.93 -3.08
CA PRO A 127 24.00 4.79 -2.42
C PRO A 127 23.23 5.67 -3.41
N VAL A 128 23.89 6.21 -4.44
CA VAL A 128 23.24 7.01 -5.49
C VAL A 128 22.24 6.17 -6.29
N ALA A 129 22.64 4.97 -6.72
CA ALA A 129 21.74 4.06 -7.42
C ALA A 129 20.55 3.64 -6.55
N ARG A 130 20.77 3.45 -5.24
CA ARG A 130 19.70 3.15 -4.29
C ARG A 130 18.71 4.30 -4.16
N VAL A 131 19.20 5.54 -4.01
CA VAL A 131 18.35 6.74 -3.99
C VAL A 131 17.52 6.81 -5.27
N ALA A 132 18.15 6.64 -6.44
CA ALA A 132 17.46 6.70 -7.73
C ALA A 132 16.37 5.64 -7.86
N VAL A 133 16.66 4.39 -7.51
CA VAL A 133 15.68 3.29 -7.59
C VAL A 133 14.54 3.47 -6.58
N VAL A 134 14.83 3.89 -5.35
CA VAL A 134 13.77 4.17 -4.35
C VAL A 134 12.93 5.36 -4.80
N ALA A 135 13.54 6.44 -5.29
CA ALA A 135 12.81 7.61 -5.80
C ALA A 135 11.91 7.25 -6.98
N ALA A 136 12.43 6.48 -7.95
CA ALA A 136 11.64 6.00 -9.08
C ALA A 136 10.49 5.08 -8.63
N GLY A 137 10.76 4.16 -7.69
CA GLY A 137 9.75 3.30 -7.10
C GLY A 137 8.67 4.08 -6.35
N THR A 138 9.06 5.04 -5.51
CA THR A 138 8.15 5.93 -4.78
C THR A 138 7.30 6.76 -5.73
N TRP A 139 7.90 7.42 -6.72
CA TRP A 139 7.17 8.18 -7.74
C TRP A 139 6.18 7.30 -8.50
N ALA A 140 6.58 6.08 -8.89
CA ALA A 140 5.73 5.17 -9.66
C ALA A 140 4.52 4.63 -8.90
N VAL A 141 4.56 4.60 -7.57
CA VAL A 141 3.47 4.06 -6.73
C VAL A 141 2.58 5.13 -6.10
N LEU A 142 3.07 6.36 -5.97
CA LEU A 142 2.28 7.48 -5.46
C LEU A 142 1.32 7.98 -6.55
N GLY A 143 0.16 8.50 -6.12
CA GLY A 143 -0.82 9.13 -7.00
C GLY A 143 -1.39 10.43 -6.42
N GLY A 144 -0.68 11.05 -5.47
CA GLY A 144 -1.19 12.19 -4.71
C GLY A 144 -1.42 13.42 -5.58
N ARG A 145 -0.52 13.69 -6.54
CA ARG A 145 -0.65 14.80 -7.47
C ARG A 145 -1.87 14.66 -8.37
N THR A 146 -2.09 13.47 -8.94
CA THR A 146 -3.21 13.15 -9.82
C THR A 146 -4.53 13.24 -9.07
N LEU A 147 -4.61 12.65 -7.87
CA LEU A 147 -5.81 12.73 -7.02
C LEU A 147 -6.25 14.18 -6.78
N ARG A 148 -5.30 15.05 -6.40
CA ARG A 148 -5.58 16.48 -6.18
C ARG A 148 -5.90 17.23 -7.47
N ALA A 149 -5.34 16.81 -8.61
CA ALA A 149 -5.65 17.40 -9.91
C ALA A 149 -7.08 17.10 -10.35
N GLU A 150 -7.54 15.85 -10.20
CA GLU A 150 -8.92 15.44 -10.48
C GLU A 150 -9.92 16.13 -9.54
N ALA A 151 -9.62 16.20 -8.24
CA ALA A 151 -10.41 16.99 -7.29
C ALA A 151 -10.49 18.48 -7.71
N GLY A 152 -9.36 19.05 -8.15
CA GLY A 152 -9.32 20.43 -8.67
C GLY A 152 -10.15 20.63 -9.94
N ALA A 153 -10.14 19.65 -10.85
CA ALA A 153 -10.95 19.68 -12.07
C ALA A 153 -12.46 19.60 -11.74
N MET A 154 -12.86 18.69 -10.86
CA MET A 154 -14.23 18.59 -10.36
C MET A 154 -14.68 19.89 -9.69
N ASN A 155 -13.86 20.45 -8.79
CA ASN A 155 -14.17 21.72 -8.13
C ASN A 155 -14.40 22.86 -9.14
N ARG A 156 -13.61 22.94 -10.22
CA ARG A 156 -13.80 23.95 -11.27
C ARG A 156 -15.11 23.72 -12.04
N ALA A 157 -15.41 22.48 -12.41
CA ALA A 157 -16.65 22.15 -13.12
C ALA A 157 -17.89 22.52 -12.29
N LEU A 158 -17.94 22.09 -11.02
CA LEU A 158 -19.09 22.39 -10.15
C LEU A 158 -19.23 23.89 -9.86
N ARG A 159 -18.13 24.61 -9.60
CA ARG A 159 -18.17 26.06 -9.41
C ARG A 159 -18.63 26.83 -10.65
N GLY A 160 -18.40 26.27 -11.83
CA GLY A 160 -18.88 26.84 -13.10
C GLY A 160 -20.30 26.42 -13.45
N GLY A 161 -20.97 25.58 -12.65
CA GLY A 161 -22.30 25.03 -12.96
C GLY A 161 -22.30 23.96 -14.06
N ASP A 162 -21.13 23.46 -14.49
CA ASP A 162 -21.01 22.48 -15.56
C ASP A 162 -21.17 21.04 -15.04
N LEU A 163 -22.41 20.66 -14.77
CA LEU A 163 -22.76 19.31 -14.34
C LEU A 163 -22.41 18.22 -15.35
N PRO A 164 -22.62 18.39 -16.68
CA PRO A 164 -22.17 17.42 -17.67
C PRO A 164 -20.67 17.12 -17.58
N ALA A 165 -19.81 18.14 -17.51
CA ALA A 165 -18.38 17.93 -17.35
C ALA A 165 -18.03 17.29 -16.00
N ALA A 166 -18.69 17.70 -14.92
CA ALA A 166 -18.49 17.10 -13.60
C ALA A 166 -18.85 15.60 -13.57
N ARG A 167 -19.96 15.20 -14.22
CA ARG A 167 -20.39 13.80 -14.33
C ARG A 167 -19.39 12.95 -15.11
N GLN A 168 -18.85 13.47 -16.21
CA GLN A 168 -17.79 12.78 -16.96
C GLN A 168 -16.55 12.55 -16.09
N ARG A 169 -16.17 13.56 -15.30
CA ARG A 169 -14.99 13.51 -14.42
C ARG A 169 -15.12 12.52 -13.26
N LEU A 170 -16.32 12.31 -12.72
CA LEU A 170 -16.50 11.44 -11.56
C LEU A 170 -15.99 10.01 -11.81
N SER A 171 -16.12 9.52 -13.05
CA SER A 171 -15.65 8.20 -13.45
C SER A 171 -14.14 7.98 -13.29
N HIS A 172 -13.35 9.06 -13.22
CA HIS A 172 -11.92 8.99 -12.97
C HIS A 172 -11.58 8.83 -11.48
N LEU A 173 -12.53 9.10 -10.58
CA LEU A 173 -12.36 9.06 -9.13
C LEU A 173 -13.01 7.83 -8.51
N CYS A 174 -14.20 7.45 -8.97
CA CYS A 174 -14.92 6.29 -8.44
C CYS A 174 -15.83 5.63 -9.49
N GLY A 175 -16.19 4.37 -9.25
CA GLY A 175 -17.05 3.57 -10.12
C GLY A 175 -18.56 3.81 -9.95
N ARG A 176 -18.99 4.95 -9.39
CA ARG A 176 -20.42 5.27 -9.19
C ARG A 176 -21.03 5.80 -10.48
N ASP A 177 -22.30 5.46 -10.75
CA ASP A 177 -23.03 6.02 -11.89
C ASP A 177 -23.29 7.53 -11.68
N PRO A 178 -22.70 8.43 -12.50
CA PRO A 178 -22.84 9.86 -12.34
C PRO A 178 -24.11 10.42 -13.00
N ALA A 179 -24.82 9.65 -13.83
CA ALA A 179 -25.82 10.17 -14.77
C ALA A 179 -26.96 10.95 -14.09
N ARG A 180 -27.32 10.56 -12.86
CA ARG A 180 -28.42 11.16 -12.09
C ARG A 180 -27.96 11.93 -10.85
N LEU A 181 -26.67 12.18 -10.70
CA LEU A 181 -26.15 12.89 -9.52
C LEU A 181 -26.32 14.41 -9.69
N ASP A 182 -26.79 15.04 -8.62
CA ASP A 182 -26.82 16.49 -8.46
C ASP A 182 -25.44 17.02 -8.02
N GLU A 183 -25.31 18.35 -7.90
CA GLU A 183 -24.05 18.99 -7.49
C GLU A 183 -23.54 18.48 -6.13
N ALA A 184 -24.43 18.37 -5.14
CA ALA A 184 -24.07 17.97 -3.79
C ALA A 184 -23.62 16.50 -3.72
N GLU A 185 -24.24 15.62 -4.51
CA GLU A 185 -23.83 14.23 -4.68
C GLU A 185 -22.49 14.09 -5.39
N LEU A 186 -22.24 14.90 -6.43
CA LEU A 186 -20.95 14.93 -7.12
C LEU A 186 -19.83 15.41 -6.19
N ALA A 187 -20.09 16.47 -5.41
CA ALA A 187 -19.17 16.97 -4.42
C ALA A 187 -18.94 15.97 -3.30
N ARG A 188 -19.99 15.32 -2.79
CA ARG A 188 -19.89 14.25 -1.78
C ARG A 188 -19.03 13.10 -2.27
N ALA A 189 -19.37 12.52 -3.42
CA ALA A 189 -18.64 11.39 -3.98
C ALA A 189 -17.16 11.75 -4.23
N THR A 190 -16.87 13.00 -4.58
CA THR A 190 -15.49 13.49 -4.74
C THR A 190 -14.77 13.60 -3.39
N VAL A 191 -15.41 14.13 -2.35
CA VAL A 191 -14.79 14.21 -1.00
C VAL A 191 -14.53 12.82 -0.43
N GLU A 192 -15.49 11.89 -0.56
CA GLU A 192 -15.34 10.48 -0.19
C GLU A 192 -14.14 9.85 -0.91
N SER A 193 -14.09 10.01 -2.25
CA SER A 193 -12.99 9.47 -3.06
C SER A 193 -11.63 10.08 -2.70
N VAL A 194 -11.57 11.39 -2.38
CA VAL A 194 -10.32 12.04 -1.96
C VAL A 194 -9.89 11.53 -0.58
N ALA A 195 -10.83 11.32 0.35
CA ALA A 195 -10.52 10.82 1.68
C ALA A 195 -9.92 9.40 1.61
N GLU A 196 -10.62 8.48 0.95
CA GLU A 196 -10.19 7.09 0.78
C GLU A 196 -8.83 7.01 0.04
N ASN A 197 -8.73 7.63 -1.14
CA ASN A 197 -7.51 7.58 -1.95
C ASN A 197 -6.33 8.35 -1.33
N THR A 198 -6.54 9.19 -0.31
CA THR A 198 -5.41 9.77 0.43
C THR A 198 -4.65 8.69 1.19
N SER A 199 -5.35 7.69 1.74
CA SER A 199 -4.70 6.52 2.33
C SER A 199 -4.00 5.72 1.23
N ASP A 200 -4.75 5.35 0.19
CA ASP A 200 -4.30 4.35 -0.79
C ASP A 200 -3.18 4.84 -1.70
N ALA A 201 -3.29 6.09 -2.18
CA ALA A 201 -2.35 6.63 -3.16
C ALA A 201 -1.16 7.35 -2.51
N VAL A 202 -1.16 7.55 -1.19
CA VAL A 202 -0.12 8.36 -0.51
C VAL A 202 0.34 7.74 0.80
N VAL A 203 -0.53 7.66 1.81
CA VAL A 203 -0.10 7.28 3.17
C VAL A 203 0.37 5.83 3.23
N ALA A 204 -0.38 4.91 2.64
CA ALA A 204 -0.07 3.49 2.68
C ALA A 204 1.21 3.11 1.90
N PRO A 205 1.47 3.61 0.68
CA PRO A 205 2.76 3.43 0.03
C PRO A 205 3.92 3.96 0.87
N LEU A 206 3.80 5.18 1.43
CA LEU A 206 4.86 5.76 2.27
C LEU A 206 5.07 4.98 3.57
N PHE A 207 4.00 4.50 4.19
CA PHE A 207 4.05 3.65 5.38
C PHE A 207 4.80 2.35 5.09
N TRP A 208 4.40 1.61 4.05
CA TRP A 208 5.06 0.36 3.69
C TRP A 208 6.48 0.57 3.17
N GLY A 209 6.75 1.71 2.52
CA GLY A 209 8.09 2.15 2.17
C GLY A 209 8.98 2.38 3.39
N ALA A 210 8.47 3.00 4.45
CA ALA A 210 9.20 3.15 5.71
C ALA A 210 9.41 1.82 6.43
N VAL A 211 8.42 0.92 6.41
CA VAL A 211 8.44 -0.37 7.11
C VAL A 211 9.34 -1.38 6.40
N ALA A 212 9.16 -1.58 5.10
CA ALA A 212 9.77 -2.66 4.32
C ALA A 212 10.64 -2.16 3.15
N GLY A 213 10.80 -0.85 2.96
CA GLY A 213 11.58 -0.28 1.86
C GLY A 213 10.89 -0.44 0.50
N LEU A 214 11.70 -0.55 -0.56
CA LEU A 214 11.22 -0.73 -1.93
C LEU A 214 10.25 -1.93 -2.12
N PRO A 215 10.49 -3.12 -1.52
CA PRO A 215 9.50 -4.20 -1.55
C PRO A 215 8.13 -3.80 -1.00
N GLY A 216 8.09 -2.98 0.05
CA GLY A 216 6.85 -2.49 0.65
C GLY A 216 6.10 -1.51 -0.25
N LEU A 217 6.82 -0.56 -0.87
CA LEU A 217 6.26 0.38 -1.85
C LEU A 217 5.56 -0.35 -2.99
N LEU A 218 6.30 -1.25 -3.66
CA LEU A 218 5.82 -1.97 -4.83
C LEU A 218 4.75 -3.01 -4.46
N GLY A 219 4.95 -3.70 -3.35
CA GLY A 219 4.02 -4.71 -2.85
C GLY A 219 2.66 -4.12 -2.50
N TYR A 220 2.63 -3.04 -1.73
CA TYR A 220 1.38 -2.38 -1.38
C TYR A 220 0.65 -1.86 -2.62
N ARG A 221 1.37 -1.20 -3.55
CA ARG A 221 0.72 -0.71 -4.78
C ARG A 221 0.15 -1.83 -5.63
N ALA A 222 0.84 -2.97 -5.69
CA ALA A 222 0.31 -4.15 -6.37
C ALA A 222 -0.98 -4.64 -5.70
N VAL A 223 -0.99 -4.78 -4.37
CA VAL A 223 -2.18 -5.17 -3.59
C VAL A 223 -3.37 -4.24 -3.88
N ASN A 224 -3.18 -2.93 -3.72
CA ASN A 224 -4.21 -1.92 -3.96
C ASN A 224 -4.71 -1.92 -5.41
N THR A 225 -3.80 -2.12 -6.38
CA THR A 225 -4.19 -2.22 -7.79
C THR A 225 -5.03 -3.48 -8.06
N LEU A 226 -4.70 -4.61 -7.42
CA LEU A 226 -5.49 -5.84 -7.56
C LEU A 226 -6.88 -5.70 -6.94
N ASP A 227 -7.02 -5.01 -5.80
CA ASP A 227 -8.33 -4.73 -5.22
C ASP A 227 -9.20 -3.89 -6.17
N ALA A 228 -8.64 -2.82 -6.74
CA ALA A 228 -9.36 -2.01 -7.73
C ALA A 228 -9.78 -2.83 -8.97
N MET A 229 -8.94 -3.78 -9.41
CA MET A 229 -9.21 -4.60 -10.60
C MET A 229 -10.24 -5.72 -10.36
N VAL A 230 -10.09 -6.47 -9.26
CA VAL A 230 -10.87 -7.70 -9.02
C VAL A 230 -11.50 -7.77 -7.64
N GLY A 231 -11.21 -6.87 -6.71
CA GLY A 231 -11.77 -6.89 -5.36
C GLY A 231 -13.20 -6.37 -5.26
N HIS A 232 -13.65 -5.58 -6.25
CA HIS A 232 -15.02 -5.07 -6.29
C HIS A 232 -16.07 -6.18 -6.43
N ARG A 233 -17.25 -5.96 -5.82
CA ARG A 233 -18.34 -6.94 -5.83
C ARG A 233 -19.02 -7.01 -7.20
N SER A 234 -18.62 -7.96 -8.04
CA SER A 234 -19.29 -8.31 -9.29
C SER A 234 -19.60 -9.81 -9.35
N PRO A 235 -20.58 -10.27 -10.15
CA PRO A 235 -20.83 -11.69 -10.34
C PRO A 235 -19.60 -12.48 -10.81
N ARG A 236 -18.69 -11.82 -11.55
CA ARG A 236 -17.42 -12.43 -12.01
C ARG A 236 -16.42 -12.58 -10.85
N TYR A 237 -16.31 -11.57 -9.99
CA TYR A 237 -15.23 -11.52 -9.00
C TYR A 237 -15.64 -11.81 -7.56
N GLU A 238 -16.92 -12.03 -7.28
CA GLU A 238 -17.45 -12.25 -5.92
C GLU A 238 -16.61 -13.24 -5.10
N ARG A 239 -16.12 -14.33 -5.71
CA ARG A 239 -15.27 -15.34 -5.08
C ARG A 239 -13.80 -15.25 -5.48
N PHE A 240 -13.52 -15.01 -6.77
CA PHE A 240 -12.15 -14.92 -7.28
C PHE A 240 -11.39 -13.72 -6.70
N GLY A 241 -12.08 -12.59 -6.50
CA GLY A 241 -11.52 -11.35 -5.98
C GLY A 241 -11.33 -11.31 -4.47
N THR A 242 -11.99 -12.20 -3.71
CA THR A 242 -11.98 -12.16 -2.24
C THR A 242 -10.57 -12.15 -1.64
N PRO A 243 -9.58 -12.93 -2.12
CA PRO A 243 -8.23 -12.90 -1.57
C PRO A 243 -7.52 -11.55 -1.78
N ALA A 244 -7.70 -10.91 -2.94
CA ALA A 244 -7.13 -9.59 -3.21
C ALA A 244 -7.76 -8.52 -2.30
N ALA A 245 -9.09 -8.50 -2.20
CA ALA A 245 -9.81 -7.55 -1.34
C ALA A 245 -9.42 -7.69 0.14
N ARG A 246 -9.33 -8.93 0.66
CA ARG A 246 -8.90 -9.16 2.04
C ARG A 246 -7.45 -8.77 2.29
N LEU A 247 -6.57 -8.99 1.31
CA LEU A 247 -5.17 -8.61 1.43
C LEU A 247 -5.03 -7.09 1.46
N ASP A 248 -5.80 -6.36 0.64
CA ASP A 248 -5.84 -4.90 0.69
C ASP A 248 -6.41 -4.38 2.01
N ASP A 249 -7.54 -4.95 2.47
CA ASP A 249 -8.14 -4.60 3.76
C ASP A 249 -7.12 -4.67 4.91
N VAL A 250 -6.33 -5.75 4.94
CA VAL A 250 -5.27 -5.94 5.96
C VAL A 250 -4.09 -5.00 5.72
N ALA A 251 -3.63 -4.85 4.48
CA ALA A 251 -2.49 -4.01 4.15
C ALA A 251 -2.76 -2.52 4.43
N ASN A 252 -4.02 -2.10 4.36
CA ASN A 252 -4.45 -0.73 4.58
C ASN A 252 -5.01 -0.47 6.00
N LEU A 253 -5.01 -1.48 6.87
CA LEU A 253 -5.52 -1.38 8.24
C LEU A 253 -4.82 -0.30 9.06
N LEU A 254 -3.48 -0.34 9.15
CA LEU A 254 -2.72 0.67 9.86
C LEU A 254 -2.62 2.00 9.09
N PRO A 255 -2.36 2.01 7.76
CA PRO A 255 -2.32 3.26 7.01
C PRO A 255 -3.61 4.08 7.03
N SER A 256 -4.79 3.46 6.96
CA SER A 256 -6.07 4.19 7.00
C SER A 256 -6.31 4.87 8.35
N ARG A 257 -5.93 4.21 9.46
CA ARG A 257 -5.98 4.79 10.81
C ARG A 257 -4.99 5.94 10.95
N LEU A 258 -3.77 5.78 10.44
CA LEU A 258 -2.80 6.85 10.37
C LEU A 258 -3.33 8.04 9.55
N THR A 259 -3.97 7.77 8.40
CA THR A 259 -4.63 8.79 7.56
C THR A 259 -5.70 9.54 8.33
N GLY A 260 -6.58 8.84 9.05
CA GLY A 260 -7.62 9.44 9.87
C GLY A 260 -7.04 10.34 10.98
N LEU A 261 -6.06 9.84 11.74
CA LEU A 261 -5.40 10.59 12.81
C LEU A 261 -4.65 11.83 12.29
N LEU A 262 -3.94 11.71 11.16
CA LEU A 262 -3.31 12.84 10.50
C LEU A 262 -4.35 13.84 9.99
N GLY A 263 -5.49 13.37 9.49
CA GLY A 263 -6.61 14.20 9.07
C GLY A 263 -7.20 15.02 10.22
N VAL A 264 -7.42 14.40 11.38
CA VAL A 264 -7.84 15.09 12.60
C VAL A 264 -6.82 16.14 13.02
N ALA A 265 -5.53 15.79 13.07
CA ALA A 265 -4.47 16.72 13.46
C ALA A 265 -4.34 17.91 12.49
N ALA A 266 -4.57 17.65 11.20
CA ALA A 266 -4.49 18.63 10.12
C ALA A 266 -5.78 19.45 9.90
N ALA A 267 -6.87 19.18 10.63
CA ALA A 267 -8.14 19.90 10.45
C ALA A 267 -8.04 21.44 10.38
N PRO A 268 -7.18 22.13 11.18
CA PRO A 268 -7.06 23.58 11.11
C PRO A 268 -6.56 24.13 9.78
N VAL A 269 -5.79 23.34 9.00
CA VAL A 269 -5.30 23.79 7.68
C VAL A 269 -6.42 23.98 6.66
N VAL A 270 -7.60 23.45 6.96
CA VAL A 270 -8.81 23.61 6.17
C VAL A 270 -9.88 24.40 6.92
N HIS A 271 -9.51 25.17 7.94
CA HIS A 271 -10.44 25.92 8.80
C HIS A 271 -11.45 25.03 9.55
N GLY A 272 -11.08 23.77 9.83
CA GLY A 272 -11.83 22.88 10.71
C GLY A 272 -11.31 22.92 12.14
N ASP A 273 -12.15 22.48 13.08
CA ASP A 273 -11.76 22.30 14.48
C ASP A 273 -11.25 20.87 14.75
N ARG A 274 -10.18 20.75 15.55
CA ARG A 274 -9.56 19.45 15.86
C ARG A 274 -10.43 18.61 16.79
N ALA A 275 -11.09 19.23 17.77
CA ALA A 275 -11.92 18.52 18.73
C ALA A 275 -13.19 17.99 18.06
N ASP A 276 -13.80 18.76 17.16
CA ASP A 276 -14.91 18.31 16.32
C ASP A 276 -14.49 17.19 15.37
N ALA A 277 -13.35 17.34 14.68
CA ALA A 277 -12.83 16.30 13.79
C ALA A 277 -12.55 14.98 14.55
N TRP A 278 -11.97 15.10 15.75
CA TRP A 278 -11.75 13.96 16.65
C TRP A 278 -13.06 13.32 17.09
N ARG A 279 -14.05 14.12 17.50
CA ARG A 279 -15.36 13.63 17.93
C ARG A 279 -16.04 12.82 16.83
N VAL A 280 -16.10 13.37 15.61
CA VAL A 280 -16.70 12.70 14.44
C VAL A 280 -15.93 11.43 14.10
N TRP A 281 -14.60 11.51 13.98
CA TRP A 281 -13.79 10.33 13.68
C TRP A 281 -13.97 9.22 14.73
N ARG A 282 -13.97 9.57 16.02
CA ARG A 282 -14.07 8.58 17.09
C ARG A 282 -15.46 7.92 17.16
N ARG A 283 -16.51 8.65 16.78
CA ARG A 283 -17.90 8.19 16.76
C ARG A 283 -18.19 7.34 15.52
N ASP A 284 -17.76 7.78 14.34
CA ASP A 284 -18.29 7.29 13.06
C ASP A 284 -17.31 6.41 12.27
N ARG A 285 -16.02 6.32 12.64
CA ARG A 285 -14.99 5.62 11.83
C ARG A 285 -15.27 4.15 11.54
N ASP A 286 -16.12 3.50 12.33
CA ASP A 286 -16.47 2.09 12.23
C ASP A 286 -17.83 1.89 11.51
N ASP A 287 -18.53 2.98 11.15
CA ASP A 287 -19.83 2.98 10.46
C ASP A 287 -19.69 2.92 8.93
N HIS A 288 -18.85 2.00 8.44
CA HIS A 288 -18.59 1.81 7.02
C HIS A 288 -18.38 0.32 6.66
N PRO A 289 -18.84 -0.17 5.49
CA PRO A 289 -18.64 -1.58 5.10
C PRO A 289 -17.17 -2.00 4.98
N SER A 290 -16.30 -1.07 4.58
CA SER A 290 -14.84 -1.26 4.59
C SER A 290 -14.27 -0.85 5.95
N PRO A 291 -13.39 -1.67 6.57
CA PRO A 291 -12.73 -1.39 7.84
C PRO A 291 -11.71 -0.23 7.78
N ASN A 292 -11.47 0.30 6.58
CA ASN A 292 -10.45 1.30 6.28
C ASN A 292 -11.04 2.62 5.79
N ALA A 293 -11.98 2.58 4.86
CA ALA A 293 -12.54 3.81 4.28
C ALA A 293 -13.26 4.68 5.33
N GLY A 294 -14.00 4.08 6.26
CA GLY A 294 -14.65 4.81 7.36
C GLY A 294 -13.67 5.63 8.22
N GLN A 295 -12.44 5.15 8.42
CA GLN A 295 -11.39 5.85 9.15
C GLN A 295 -10.99 7.15 8.44
N CYS A 296 -10.92 7.13 7.12
CA CYS A 296 -10.51 8.28 6.31
C CYS A 296 -11.68 9.24 6.13
N GLU A 297 -12.84 8.73 5.71
CA GLU A 297 -14.04 9.52 5.45
C GLU A 297 -14.55 10.23 6.70
N ALA A 298 -14.60 9.57 7.87
CA ALA A 298 -15.05 10.21 9.10
C ALA A 298 -14.12 11.36 9.54
N ALA A 299 -12.81 11.19 9.38
CA ALA A 299 -11.84 12.26 9.67
C ALA A 299 -12.02 13.46 8.72
N PHE A 300 -12.24 13.21 7.43
CA PHE A 300 -12.50 14.27 6.46
C PHE A 300 -13.85 14.96 6.69
N ALA A 301 -14.90 14.20 7.01
CA ALA A 301 -16.22 14.73 7.35
C ALA A 301 -16.13 15.70 8.52
N GLY A 302 -15.48 15.27 9.61
CA GLY A 302 -15.25 16.09 10.79
C GLY A 302 -14.37 17.32 10.52
N ALA A 303 -13.25 17.15 9.81
CA ALA A 303 -12.34 18.26 9.49
C ALA A 303 -12.95 19.31 8.55
N LEU A 304 -13.86 18.91 7.67
CA LEU A 304 -14.51 19.82 6.71
C LEU A 304 -15.82 20.40 7.26
N GLY A 305 -16.39 19.80 8.31
CA GLY A 305 -17.70 20.15 8.86
C GLY A 305 -18.84 19.76 7.91
N VAL A 306 -18.76 18.58 7.30
CA VAL A 306 -19.75 18.07 6.32
C VAL A 306 -20.23 16.68 6.72
N ARG A 307 -21.27 16.19 6.05
CA ARG A 307 -21.77 14.83 6.18
C ARG A 307 -21.53 14.00 4.91
N LEU A 308 -20.88 12.86 5.06
CA LEU A 308 -20.62 11.86 4.01
C LEU A 308 -21.51 10.63 4.21
N GLY A 309 -21.53 9.70 3.24
CA GLY A 309 -22.37 8.50 3.26
C GLY A 309 -23.80 8.74 2.77
N GLY A 310 -24.72 7.84 3.15
CA GLY A 310 -26.09 7.81 2.65
C GLY A 310 -26.27 6.90 1.43
N ARG A 311 -27.27 7.21 0.58
CA ARG A 311 -27.64 6.34 -0.55
C ARG A 311 -26.68 6.50 -1.72
N ASN A 312 -25.99 5.42 -2.08
CA ASN A 312 -25.16 5.29 -3.26
C ASN A 312 -25.86 4.40 -4.30
N VAL A 313 -25.70 4.72 -5.59
CA VAL A 313 -26.28 3.95 -6.70
C VAL A 313 -25.15 3.54 -7.64
N TYR A 314 -24.92 2.23 -7.76
CA TYR A 314 -23.90 1.62 -8.60
C TYR A 314 -24.58 0.74 -9.64
N PHE A 315 -24.55 1.13 -10.93
CA PHE A 315 -25.02 0.30 -12.07
C PHE A 315 -26.30 -0.51 -11.78
N GLY A 316 -27.35 0.15 -11.28
CA GLY A 316 -28.65 -0.47 -10.96
C GLY A 316 -28.80 -1.07 -9.55
N ARG A 317 -27.75 -1.07 -8.71
CA ARG A 317 -27.81 -1.47 -7.29
C ARG A 317 -27.73 -0.25 -6.38
N SER A 318 -28.64 -0.13 -5.43
CA SER A 318 -28.57 0.87 -4.37
C SER A 318 -27.93 0.28 -3.12
N GLU A 319 -26.94 0.98 -2.57
CA GLU A 319 -26.35 0.69 -1.25
C GLU A 319 -26.64 1.89 -0.35
N VAL A 320 -27.11 1.65 0.87
CA VAL A 320 -27.30 2.70 1.88
C VAL A 320 -26.20 2.54 2.93
N ARG A 321 -25.36 3.55 3.05
CA ARG A 321 -24.31 3.62 4.08
C ARG A 321 -24.77 4.51 5.23
N PRO A 322 -24.37 4.23 6.48
CA PRO A 322 -24.51 5.18 7.56
C PRO A 322 -23.92 6.55 7.19
N PHE A 323 -24.39 7.59 7.87
CA PHE A 323 -23.82 8.93 7.69
C PHE A 323 -22.58 9.09 8.57
N LEU A 324 -21.57 9.75 8.02
CA LEU A 324 -20.35 10.13 8.73
C LEU A 324 -20.34 11.67 8.85
N GLY A 325 -20.31 12.18 10.08
CA GLY A 325 -20.38 13.61 10.40
C GLY A 325 -21.80 14.20 10.42
N ASP A 326 -21.91 15.38 11.05
CA ASP A 326 -23.20 16.03 11.35
C ASP A 326 -23.47 17.27 10.47
N GLY A 327 -22.54 17.61 9.57
CA GLY A 327 -22.61 18.83 8.77
C GLY A 327 -23.59 18.78 7.60
N PRO A 328 -23.69 19.88 6.82
CA PRO A 328 -24.41 19.88 5.56
C PRO A 328 -23.76 18.92 4.55
N ARG A 329 -24.49 18.65 3.45
CA ARG A 329 -23.92 17.92 2.32
C ARG A 329 -22.73 18.72 1.74
N PRO A 330 -21.67 18.04 1.26
CA PRO A 330 -20.57 18.72 0.60
C PRO A 330 -21.05 19.51 -0.63
N GLU A 331 -20.63 20.77 -0.69
CA GLU A 331 -20.64 21.62 -1.89
C GLU A 331 -19.25 21.67 -2.55
N ALA A 332 -19.15 22.26 -3.75
CA ALA A 332 -17.90 22.43 -4.50
C ALA A 332 -16.75 23.01 -3.65
N ARG A 333 -17.02 23.98 -2.77
CA ARG A 333 -16.00 24.60 -1.89
C ARG A 333 -15.26 23.59 -1.00
N HIS A 334 -15.90 22.48 -0.63
CA HIS A 334 -15.32 21.46 0.23
C HIS A 334 -14.35 20.55 -0.52
N ILE A 335 -14.47 20.43 -1.85
CA ILE A 335 -13.56 19.61 -2.67
C ILE A 335 -12.14 20.20 -2.62
N ARG A 336 -12.00 21.51 -2.78
CA ARG A 336 -10.71 22.18 -2.68
C ARG A 336 -10.11 22.05 -1.27
N ARG A 337 -10.95 22.16 -0.23
CA ARG A 337 -10.52 21.95 1.16
C ARG A 337 -10.05 20.50 1.36
N ALA A 338 -10.80 19.50 0.88
CA ALA A 338 -10.41 18.09 0.92
C ALA A 338 -9.06 17.83 0.22
N ALA A 339 -8.84 18.42 -0.96
CA ALA A 339 -7.57 18.31 -1.68
C ALA A 339 -6.39 18.93 -0.90
N ASN A 340 -6.61 20.05 -0.21
CA ASN A 340 -5.61 20.67 0.67
C ASN A 340 -5.32 19.79 1.89
N LEU A 341 -6.35 19.22 2.52
CA LEU A 341 -6.19 18.29 3.63
C LEU A 341 -5.38 17.05 3.21
N SER A 342 -5.73 16.46 2.07
CA SER A 342 -4.99 15.35 1.45
C SER A 342 -3.51 15.67 1.23
N ARG A 343 -3.18 16.89 0.75
CA ARG A 343 -1.79 17.35 0.61
C ARG A 343 -1.07 17.38 1.95
N THR A 344 -1.68 17.97 2.98
CA THR A 344 -1.10 18.09 4.32
C THR A 344 -0.87 16.72 4.95
N ILE A 345 -1.85 15.82 4.85
CA ILE A 345 -1.72 14.43 5.32
C ILE A 345 -0.55 13.74 4.60
N GLY A 346 -0.45 13.89 3.28
CA GLY A 346 0.65 13.32 2.50
C GLY A 346 2.03 13.82 2.92
N LEU A 347 2.17 15.12 3.19
CA LEU A 347 3.41 15.72 3.69
C LEU A 347 3.75 15.22 5.10
N ALA A 348 2.76 15.10 5.98
CA ALA A 348 2.95 14.57 7.33
C ALA A 348 3.35 13.09 7.32
N ALA A 349 2.73 12.28 6.46
CA ALA A 349 3.10 10.87 6.26
C ALA A 349 4.52 10.72 5.71
N LEU A 350 4.92 11.58 4.77
CA LEU A 350 6.29 11.62 4.24
C LEU A 350 7.30 11.97 5.33
N ALA A 351 7.02 12.99 6.14
CA ALA A 351 7.87 13.38 7.26
C ALA A 351 8.01 12.21 8.26
N GLY A 352 6.91 11.54 8.60
CA GLY A 352 6.94 10.35 9.46
C GLY A 352 7.78 9.21 8.87
N ALA A 353 7.61 8.93 7.58
CA ALA A 353 8.39 7.90 6.88
C ALA A 353 9.90 8.22 6.87
N ALA A 354 10.26 9.48 6.62
CA ALA A 354 11.65 9.94 6.65
C ALA A 354 12.26 9.85 8.06
N VAL A 355 11.51 10.19 9.11
CA VAL A 355 11.95 10.06 10.51
C VAL A 355 12.19 8.59 10.86
N VAL A 356 11.26 7.69 10.51
CA VAL A 356 11.43 6.23 10.75
C VAL A 356 12.68 5.71 10.06
N ALA A 357 12.93 6.11 8.80
CA ALA A 357 14.13 5.74 8.08
C ALA A 357 15.41 6.31 8.74
N ALA A 358 15.39 7.56 9.19
CA ALA A 358 16.51 8.19 9.89
C ALA A 358 16.82 7.51 11.24
N VAL A 359 15.82 7.19 12.04
CA VAL A 359 15.96 6.48 13.32
C VAL A 359 16.57 5.09 13.09
N ARG A 360 16.12 4.36 12.06
CA ARG A 360 16.70 3.07 11.68
C ARG A 360 18.16 3.20 11.24
N ALA A 361 18.53 4.29 10.57
CA ALA A 361 19.93 4.57 10.21
C ALA A 361 20.80 4.79 11.46
N ALA A 362 20.26 5.50 12.46
CA ALA A 362 20.95 5.82 13.72
C ALA A 362 21.09 4.59 14.64
N ALA A 363 20.03 3.78 14.80
CA ALA A 363 20.02 2.60 15.67
C ALA A 363 21.03 1.52 15.23
N VAL A 364 21.11 1.26 13.93
CA VAL A 364 22.15 0.39 13.32
C VAL A 364 23.56 0.95 13.56
N GLY A 365 23.66 2.25 13.86
CA GLY A 365 24.90 2.88 14.19
C GLY A 365 25.33 2.85 15.64
N GLY A 366 24.40 3.01 16.58
CA GLY A 366 24.70 2.87 18.00
C GLY A 366 25.32 1.51 18.33
N ALA A 367 24.79 0.42 17.75
CA ALA A 367 25.26 -0.94 17.98
C ALA A 367 26.74 -1.16 17.61
N GLY A 368 27.23 -0.53 16.54
CA GLY A 368 28.64 -0.63 16.13
C GLY A 368 29.62 0.18 16.99
N ARG A 369 29.11 1.10 17.82
CA ARG A 369 29.92 1.92 18.72
C ARG A 369 30.15 1.24 20.08
N TRP A 370 29.18 0.44 20.54
CA TRP A 370 29.27 -0.35 21.77
C TRP A 370 30.26 -1.53 21.68
N VAL A 371 30.42 -2.14 20.50
CA VAL A 371 31.35 -3.27 20.29
C VAL A 371 32.82 -2.84 20.23
N ARG A 372 33.13 -1.54 20.21
CA ARG A 372 34.51 -1.02 20.20
C ARG A 372 35.04 -0.55 21.55
N PHE A 373 34.26 -0.68 22.63
CA PHE A 373 34.78 -0.45 23.98
C PHE A 373 35.47 -1.72 24.49
N ARG A 374 36.71 -1.94 24.04
CA ARG A 374 37.61 -2.91 24.64
C ARG A 374 38.27 -2.19 25.83
N PRO A 375 38.13 -2.65 27.09
CA PRO A 375 38.87 -2.05 28.20
C PRO A 375 40.35 -2.14 27.84
N GLY A 376 41.06 -1.02 27.95
CA GLY A 376 42.49 -0.96 27.70
C GLY A 376 43.19 -2.08 28.45
N THR A 377 43.97 -2.87 27.74
CA THR A 377 45.00 -3.71 28.33
C THR A 377 45.91 -2.78 29.12
N ALA A 378 45.75 -2.80 30.44
CA ALA A 378 46.69 -2.20 31.35
C ALA A 378 48.07 -2.76 31.03
N ASP A 379 48.98 -1.83 30.75
CA ASP A 379 50.37 -2.04 30.43
C ASP A 379 51.07 -2.75 31.60
N ARG A 380 51.14 -4.08 31.57
CA ARG A 380 52.04 -4.86 32.43
C ARG A 380 53.39 -4.96 31.72
N ARG A 381 54.10 -3.84 31.67
CA ARG A 381 55.54 -3.78 31.39
C ARG A 381 56.25 -2.93 32.45
N ALA A 382 56.20 -3.42 33.67
CA ALA A 382 57.22 -3.22 34.68
C ALA A 382 57.20 -4.50 35.52
N LEU A 383 58.37 -5.04 35.89
CA LEU A 383 58.63 -6.39 36.45
C LEU A 383 59.11 -7.44 35.43
N GLY A 384 60.14 -7.08 34.65
CA GLY A 384 61.32 -7.95 34.48
C GLY A 384 62.48 -7.21 35.15
N GLY A 385 63.43 -7.80 35.87
CA GLY A 385 63.84 -9.18 36.04
C GLY A 385 65.27 -9.06 36.53
N ALA A 386 65.52 -9.37 37.80
CA ALA A 386 66.87 -9.40 38.36
C ALA A 386 66.90 -10.39 39.53
N ALA A 387 67.26 -11.63 39.24
CA ALA A 387 67.89 -12.54 40.19
C ALA A 387 68.57 -13.66 39.39
N ALA A 388 69.80 -13.38 38.98
CA ALA A 388 70.75 -14.39 38.55
C ALA A 388 71.30 -15.10 39.79
N SER A 389 71.46 -16.41 39.64
CA SER A 389 72.05 -17.36 40.57
C SER A 389 73.57 -17.21 40.71
N GLY A 390 74.07 -17.47 41.92
CA GLY A 390 75.36 -18.16 42.13
C GLY A 390 76.45 -17.37 42.85
N GLY A 391 77.03 -17.98 43.89
CA GLY A 391 78.42 -17.69 44.30
C GLY A 391 78.66 -17.44 45.78
N THR A 392 78.95 -18.52 46.50
CA THR A 392 79.66 -18.62 47.78
C THR A 392 80.84 -17.66 47.97
N GLY A 393 80.98 -17.08 49.18
CA GLY A 393 82.17 -16.31 49.58
C GLY A 393 82.18 -15.95 51.07
N MET A 394 82.95 -16.70 51.83
CA MET A 394 83.23 -16.61 53.27
C MET A 394 84.00 -15.32 53.61
N GLY A 395 83.69 -14.63 54.72
CA GLY A 395 84.46 -13.46 55.15
C GLY A 395 84.03 -12.85 56.48
N ARG A 396 84.84 -13.07 57.52
CA ARG A 396 84.73 -12.56 58.90
C ARG A 396 84.78 -11.02 58.98
N GLY A 397 84.22 -10.45 60.06
CA GLY A 397 84.93 -9.42 60.82
C GLY A 397 84.15 -8.18 61.28
N HIS A 398 83.86 -8.16 62.58
CA HIS A 398 84.04 -7.04 63.53
C HIS A 398 83.18 -5.75 63.48
N ARG A 399 82.53 -5.50 64.63
CA ARG A 399 82.50 -4.27 65.48
C ARG A 399 82.07 -2.94 64.82
N ALA A 400 81.43 -1.98 65.47
CA ALA A 400 80.79 -1.77 66.77
C ALA A 400 80.26 -0.31 66.73
N ALA A 401 79.32 0.02 67.63
CA ALA A 401 79.09 1.38 68.19
C ALA A 401 78.54 2.46 67.22
N THR A 402 77.76 3.47 67.58
CA THR A 402 77.11 3.95 68.82
C THR A 402 76.28 5.17 68.42
N GLY A 403 75.10 5.34 69.04
CA GLY A 403 74.58 6.65 69.45
C GLY A 403 73.63 7.33 68.45
N GLY A 404 72.50 7.94 68.84
CA GLY A 404 72.08 8.41 70.16
C GLY A 404 72.02 9.94 70.17
N GLY A 405 70.82 10.49 70.36
CA GLY A 405 70.53 11.91 70.58
C GLY A 405 69.76 12.55 69.42
N GLY A 406 68.61 13.19 69.61
CA GLY A 406 67.86 13.54 70.83
C GLY A 406 66.60 14.29 70.42
#